data_AF-A0A9X2J714-F1
#
_entry.id   AF-A0A9X2J714-F1
#
_cell.length_a   1.000
_cell.length_b   1.000
_cell.length_c   1.000
_cell.angle_alpha   90.00
_cell.angle_beta   90.00
_cell.angle_gamma   90.00
#
_symmetry.space_group_name_H-M   'P 1'
#
loop_
_entity.id
_entity.type
_entity.pdbx_description
1 polymer ?
#
loop_
_entity_poly.entity_id
_entity_poly.type
_entity_poly.pdbx_seq_one_letter_code
_entity_poly.pdbx_strand_id
1 'polypeptide(L)'
;MKSFLIGASLILFSLAAQASENGAVCLDLDLDIPESEAKPVVKVAPILSKGNSKHLPTCIVVSFVLVAKPGSQGKALIPGNLKIEGSTDKAWKEPVKAAVSKWLYLSRGIEYRGRQYIIYRIPALTS
;
A
#
# COMPACT_ATOMS: atom_id res chain seq x y z
N MET A 1 -15.60 -60.69 24.17
CA MET A 1 -15.93 -61.37 22.90
C MET A 1 -17.24 -60.82 22.37
N LYS A 2 -17.30 -60.67 21.04
CA LYS A 2 -18.46 -60.38 20.17
C LYS A 2 -18.96 -58.92 20.08
N SER A 3 -18.54 -58.35 18.95
CA SER A 3 -18.92 -57.13 18.27
C SER A 3 -20.41 -57.07 17.91
N PHE A 4 -20.94 -55.85 17.81
CA PHE A 4 -21.93 -55.52 16.78
C PHE A 4 -21.58 -54.15 16.17
N LEU A 5 -21.34 -54.19 14.87
CA LEU A 5 -21.15 -53.05 13.98
C LEU A 5 -22.50 -52.35 13.73
N ILE A 6 -22.45 -51.05 13.42
CA ILE A 6 -23.16 -50.32 12.36
C ILE A 6 -23.31 -48.87 12.81
N GLY A 7 -22.84 -47.95 11.99
CA GLY A 7 -23.07 -46.52 12.21
C GLY A 7 -22.28 -45.66 11.26
N ALA A 8 -22.67 -45.68 9.99
CA ALA A 8 -22.19 -44.77 8.97
C ALA A 8 -22.36 -43.30 9.40
N SER A 9 -21.29 -42.52 9.36
CA SER A 9 -21.35 -41.09 8.98
C SER A 9 -19.94 -40.58 8.70
N LEU A 10 -19.55 -40.72 7.45
CA LEU A 10 -18.59 -39.83 6.82
C LEU A 10 -19.28 -38.47 6.68
N ILE A 11 -19.04 -37.57 7.65
CA ILE A 11 -19.25 -36.16 7.41
C ILE A 11 -17.87 -35.52 7.34
N LEU A 12 -17.35 -35.52 6.10
CA LEU A 12 -16.33 -34.58 5.65
C LEU A 12 -16.95 -33.19 5.72
N PHE A 13 -16.91 -32.55 6.89
CA PHE A 13 -17.08 -31.11 6.95
C PHE A 13 -15.78 -30.46 6.47
N SER A 14 -15.68 -30.36 5.15
CA SER A 14 -14.88 -29.36 4.47
C SER A 14 -15.44 -27.99 4.87
N LEU A 15 -15.04 -27.47 6.04
CA LEU A 15 -15.30 -26.08 6.36
C LEU A 15 -14.24 -25.24 5.68
N ALA A 16 -14.64 -24.78 4.49
CA ALA A 16 -13.94 -23.83 3.66
C ALA A 16 -13.34 -22.69 4.50
N ALA A 17 -12.08 -22.37 4.21
CA ALA A 17 -11.48 -21.11 4.61
C ALA A 17 -12.33 -19.97 4.04
N GLN A 18 -13.24 -19.42 4.85
CA GLN A 18 -13.90 -18.17 4.57
C GLN A 18 -12.96 -17.05 5.00
N ALA A 19 -12.01 -16.72 4.13
CA ALA A 19 -11.28 -15.47 4.19
C ALA A 19 -10.87 -15.12 2.78
N SER A 20 -11.67 -14.30 2.09
CA SER A 20 -11.18 -13.27 1.18
C SER A 20 -12.32 -12.72 0.34
N GLU A 21 -13.11 -11.79 0.89
CA GLU A 21 -13.75 -10.77 0.07
C GLU A 21 -13.62 -9.42 0.80
N ASN A 22 -12.92 -8.47 0.16
CA ASN A 22 -12.63 -7.09 0.57
C ASN A 22 -11.28 -6.72 1.20
N GLY A 23 -10.26 -7.58 1.13
CA GLY A 23 -8.88 -7.16 1.28
C GLY A 23 -8.24 -6.98 -0.10
N ALA A 24 -8.12 -5.76 -0.63
CA ALA A 24 -7.20 -5.53 -1.75
C ALA A 24 -5.77 -5.74 -1.20
N VAL A 25 -5.31 -7.00 -1.20
CA VAL A 25 -3.99 -7.39 -0.74
C VAL A 25 -3.00 -6.74 -1.69
N CYS A 26 -2.29 -5.73 -1.18
CA CYS A 26 -1.13 -5.20 -1.86
C CYS A 26 -0.16 -6.34 -2.14
N LEU A 27 0.56 -6.27 -3.25
CA LEU A 27 1.63 -7.24 -3.52
C LEU A 27 2.51 -7.35 -2.27
N ASP A 28 2.61 -8.56 -1.72
CA ASP A 28 3.60 -8.88 -0.70
C ASP A 28 4.97 -8.82 -1.39
N LEU A 29 5.55 -7.63 -1.36
CA LEU A 29 6.90 -7.41 -1.84
C LEU A 29 7.83 -7.71 -0.68
N ASP A 30 8.74 -8.66 -0.89
CA ASP A 30 9.87 -8.89 0.01
C ASP A 30 10.84 -7.71 -0.11
N LEU A 31 10.61 -6.68 0.70
CA LEU A 31 11.39 -5.44 0.71
C LEU A 31 12.29 -5.42 1.93
N ASP A 32 13.60 -5.37 1.71
CA ASP A 32 14.63 -5.19 2.75
C ASP A 32 14.65 -3.76 3.36
N ILE A 33 13.63 -2.94 3.11
CA ILE A 33 13.51 -1.55 3.58
C ILE A 33 12.27 -1.43 4.46
N PRO A 34 12.28 -0.59 5.51
CA PRO A 34 11.11 -0.41 6.38
C PRO A 34 10.02 0.46 5.73
N GLU A 35 8.76 0.23 6.13
CA GLU A 35 7.66 1.14 5.81
C GLU A 35 7.90 2.48 6.54
N SER A 36 7.59 3.58 5.86
CA SER A 36 7.81 4.93 6.35
C SER A 36 6.84 5.25 7.48
N GLU A 37 7.39 5.54 8.65
CA GLU A 37 6.63 6.09 9.78
C GLU A 37 6.38 7.60 9.66
N ALA A 38 7.08 8.26 8.73
CA ALA A 38 6.97 9.69 8.52
C ALA A 38 5.57 10.05 7.98
N LYS A 39 4.92 11.03 8.61
CA LYS A 39 3.61 11.53 8.19
C LYS A 39 3.74 12.87 7.48
N PRO A 40 3.30 13.00 6.22
CA PRO A 40 3.34 14.29 5.53
C PRO A 40 2.32 15.25 6.15
N VAL A 41 2.72 16.52 6.28
CA VAL A 41 1.81 17.63 6.63
C VAL A 41 0.99 18.10 5.43
N VAL A 42 1.50 17.91 4.21
CA VAL A 42 0.73 18.08 2.97
C VAL A 42 0.74 16.75 2.23
N LYS A 43 -0.44 16.16 2.05
CA LYS A 43 -0.64 14.90 1.34
C LYS A 43 -1.53 15.14 0.12
N VAL A 44 -0.93 15.13 -1.06
CA VAL A 44 -1.65 15.24 -2.33
C VAL A 44 -2.14 13.86 -2.75
N ALA A 45 -3.40 13.74 -3.14
CA ALA A 45 -3.97 12.51 -3.68
C ALA A 45 -3.65 12.37 -5.18
N PRO A 46 -3.41 11.14 -5.68
CA PRO A 46 -3.28 10.88 -7.10
C PRO A 46 -4.63 11.04 -7.79
N ILE A 47 -4.59 11.52 -9.03
CA ILE A 47 -5.77 11.69 -9.87
C ILE A 47 -5.50 10.98 -11.19
N LEU A 48 -6.38 10.06 -11.57
CA LEU A 48 -6.40 9.45 -12.88
C LEU A 48 -7.38 10.25 -13.76
N SER A 49 -6.96 10.63 -14.95
CA SER A 49 -7.66 11.62 -15.78
C SER A 49 -8.89 11.09 -16.54
N LYS A 50 -9.13 9.77 -16.57
CA LYS A 50 -10.31 9.16 -17.20
C LYS A 50 -10.72 7.86 -16.48
N GLY A 51 -11.99 7.79 -16.06
CA GLY A 51 -12.68 6.54 -15.67
C GLY A 51 -11.98 5.75 -14.56
N ASN A 52 -12.07 6.24 -13.32
CA ASN A 52 -11.33 5.65 -12.19
C ASN A 52 -11.88 4.28 -11.76
N SER A 53 -13.17 4.02 -11.95
CA SER A 53 -13.83 2.82 -11.41
C SER A 53 -13.20 1.50 -11.86
N LYS A 54 -12.83 1.37 -13.15
CA LYS A 54 -12.25 0.12 -13.69
C LYS A 54 -10.82 -0.17 -13.22
N HIS A 55 -10.17 0.83 -12.63
CA HIS A 55 -8.79 0.75 -12.15
C HIS A 55 -8.75 0.67 -10.62
N LEU A 56 -9.88 0.31 -9.99
CA LEU A 56 -10.05 0.25 -8.55
C LEU A 56 -10.67 -1.11 -8.15
N PRO A 57 -10.36 -1.65 -6.95
CA PRO A 57 -9.35 -1.14 -6.02
C PRO A 57 -7.93 -1.34 -6.58
N THR A 58 -6.98 -0.53 -6.11
CA THR A 58 -5.57 -0.69 -6.49
C THR A 58 -4.63 -0.45 -5.32
N CYS A 59 -3.43 -1.01 -5.42
CA CYS A 59 -2.35 -0.78 -4.50
C CYS A 59 -1.04 -0.49 -5.23
N ILE A 60 -0.31 0.51 -4.74
CA ILE A 60 0.96 0.97 -5.30
C ILE A 60 1.97 1.08 -4.16
N VAL A 61 3.11 0.40 -4.30
CA VAL A 61 4.23 0.50 -3.37
C VAL A 61 5.25 1.48 -3.93
N VAL A 62 5.54 2.53 -3.17
CA VAL A 62 6.44 3.61 -3.58
C VAL A 62 7.59 3.70 -2.60
N SER A 63 8.83 3.64 -3.09
CA SER A 63 10.00 3.96 -2.29
C SER A 63 10.50 5.37 -2.56
N PHE A 64 11.08 6.01 -1.56
CA PHE A 64 11.66 7.35 -1.65
C PHE A 64 12.66 7.58 -0.50
N VAL A 65 13.40 8.69 -0.59
CA VAL A 65 14.17 9.27 0.52
C VAL A 65 13.58 10.63 0.87
N LEU A 66 13.76 11.10 2.11
CA LEU A 66 13.37 12.47 2.47
C LEU A 66 14.56 13.41 2.32
N VAL A 67 14.43 14.37 1.41
CA VAL A 67 15.46 15.39 1.15
C VAL A 67 14.99 16.76 1.59
N ALA A 68 15.92 17.64 1.95
CA ALA A 68 15.59 19.00 2.34
C ALA A 68 14.89 19.75 1.20
N LYS A 69 13.76 20.40 1.51
CA LYS A 69 13.08 21.26 0.54
C LYS A 69 13.91 22.53 0.31
N PRO A 70 14.26 22.88 -0.94
CA PRO A 70 14.91 24.15 -1.25
C PRO A 70 14.12 25.35 -0.72
N GLY A 71 14.84 26.34 -0.17
CA GLY A 71 14.26 27.54 0.43
C GLY A 71 13.62 27.36 1.81
N SER A 72 13.60 26.15 2.38
CA SER A 72 12.99 25.90 3.71
C SER A 72 13.94 26.06 4.90
N GLN A 73 15.22 26.35 4.66
CA GLN A 73 16.27 26.38 5.71
C GLN A 73 16.31 25.07 6.52
N GLY A 74 16.07 23.93 5.87
CA GLY A 74 16.07 22.61 6.52
C GLY A 74 14.83 22.32 7.38
N LYS A 75 13.83 23.21 7.40
CA LYS A 75 12.58 23.03 8.19
C LYS A 75 11.57 22.10 7.52
N ALA A 76 11.68 21.89 6.21
CA ALA A 76 10.79 21.02 5.46
C ALA A 76 11.56 19.99 4.65
N LEU A 77 10.95 18.81 4.48
CA LEU A 77 11.45 17.72 3.66
C LEU A 77 10.42 17.39 2.57
N ILE A 78 10.92 16.91 1.43
CA ILE A 78 10.14 16.42 0.29
C ILE A 78 10.64 15.03 -0.12
N PRO A 79 9.80 14.18 -0.73
CA PRO A 79 10.26 12.93 -1.32
C PRO A 79 11.24 13.17 -2.47
N GLY A 80 12.38 12.48 -2.41
CA GLY A 80 13.38 12.38 -3.47
C GLY A 80 13.58 10.93 -3.90
N ASN A 81 14.23 10.72 -5.06
CA ASN A 81 14.54 9.39 -5.62
C ASN A 81 13.32 8.44 -5.67
N LEU A 82 12.14 8.95 -6.02
CA LEU A 82 10.91 8.16 -6.02
C LEU A 82 10.97 7.00 -7.02
N LYS A 83 10.64 5.79 -6.56
CA LYS A 83 10.49 4.59 -7.38
C LYS A 83 9.19 3.86 -7.07
N ILE A 84 8.62 3.23 -8.10
CA ILE A 84 7.49 2.31 -7.92
C ILE A 84 8.09 0.91 -7.79
N GLU A 85 7.99 0.33 -6.59
CA GLU A 85 8.50 -1.02 -6.32
C GLU A 85 7.49 -2.09 -6.76
N GLY A 86 6.20 -1.78 -6.70
CA GLY A 86 5.13 -2.64 -7.19
C GLY A 86 3.83 -1.89 -7.42
N SER A 87 2.98 -2.45 -8.26
CA SER A 87 1.61 -1.95 -8.47
C SER A 87 0.71 -3.07 -8.97
N THR A 88 -0.50 -3.15 -8.42
CA THR A 88 -1.56 -4.03 -8.94
C THR A 88 -2.15 -3.50 -10.26
N ASP A 89 -2.02 -2.20 -10.54
CA ASP A 89 -2.45 -1.60 -11.79
C ASP A 89 -1.43 -0.56 -12.31
N LYS A 90 -0.98 -0.74 -13.56
CA LYS A 90 0.02 0.14 -14.19
C LYS A 90 -0.50 1.57 -14.42
N ALA A 91 -1.81 1.76 -14.58
CA ALA A 91 -2.42 3.06 -14.80
C ALA A 91 -2.17 4.05 -13.65
N TRP A 92 -1.98 3.52 -12.44
CA TRP A 92 -1.78 4.33 -11.23
C TRP A 92 -0.32 4.67 -10.92
N LYS A 93 0.65 4.08 -11.62
CA LYS A 93 2.08 4.29 -11.33
C LYS A 93 2.48 5.76 -11.39
N GLU A 94 2.25 6.42 -12.53
CA GLU A 94 2.61 7.82 -12.71
C GLU A 94 1.74 8.78 -11.89
N PRO A 95 0.40 8.63 -11.80
CA PRO A 95 -0.42 9.44 -10.91
C PRO A 95 0.03 9.40 -9.45
N VAL A 96 0.34 8.21 -8.91
CA VAL A 96 0.81 8.05 -7.54
C VAL A 96 2.19 8.67 -7.36
N LYS A 97 3.13 8.41 -8.28
CA LYS A 97 4.47 9.00 -8.22
C LYS A 97 4.40 10.54 -8.24
N ALA A 98 3.57 11.11 -9.10
CA ALA A 98 3.36 12.55 -9.20
C ALA A 98 2.64 13.16 -7.98
N ALA A 99 1.79 12.39 -7.30
CA ALA A 99 1.16 12.82 -6.07
C ALA A 99 2.16 12.81 -4.91
N VAL A 100 2.90 11.71 -4.72
CA VAL A 100 3.90 11.55 -3.65
C VAL A 100 5.03 12.58 -3.79
N SER A 101 5.46 12.92 -5.00
CA SER A 101 6.50 13.95 -5.20
C SER A 101 6.10 15.35 -4.71
N LYS A 102 4.80 15.59 -4.53
CA LYS A 102 4.24 16.86 -4.03
C LYS A 102 3.98 16.83 -2.51
N TRP A 103 4.28 15.73 -1.84
CA TRP A 103 4.09 15.67 -0.40
C TRP A 103 5.13 16.53 0.33
N LEU A 104 4.70 17.10 1.45
CA LEU A 104 5.54 17.93 2.30
C LEU A 104 5.57 17.33 3.70
N TYR A 105 6.76 17.29 4.28
CA TYR A 105 6.99 16.84 5.65
C TYR A 105 7.69 17.95 6.44
N LEU A 106 7.42 18.04 7.74
CA LEU A 106 8.23 18.86 8.64
C LEU A 106 9.47 18.06 9.03
N SER A 107 10.64 18.69 9.03
CA SER A 107 11.88 17.98 9.39
C SER A 107 11.96 17.62 10.87
N ARG A 108 11.23 18.36 11.73
CA ARG A 108 11.14 18.08 13.16
C ARG A 108 10.43 16.76 13.39
N GLY A 109 11.08 15.84 14.12
CA GLY A 109 10.53 14.53 14.46
C GLY A 109 10.72 13.46 13.38
N ILE A 110 11.51 13.73 12.35
CA ILE A 110 11.90 12.73 11.35
C ILE A 110 13.37 12.36 11.58
N GLU A 111 13.57 11.22 12.23
CA GLU A 111 14.89 10.70 12.60
C GLU A 111 15.50 9.88 11.45
N TYR A 112 14.71 9.06 10.77
CA TYR A 112 15.16 8.28 9.62
C TYR A 112 14.94 9.01 8.29
N ARG A 113 16.01 9.20 7.52
CA ARG A 113 15.99 9.82 6.18
C ARG A 113 16.52 8.92 5.06
N GLY A 114 16.79 7.65 5.38
CA GLY A 114 17.22 6.65 4.41
C GLY A 114 16.10 6.26 3.44
N ARG A 115 16.35 5.24 2.62
CA ARG A 115 15.32 4.71 1.72
C ARG A 115 14.23 4.03 2.55
N GLN A 116 13.01 4.44 2.31
CA GLN A 116 11.80 3.92 2.95
C GLN A 116 10.73 3.72 1.88
N TYR A 117 9.66 3.02 2.23
CA TYR A 117 8.51 2.86 1.33
C TYR A 117 7.19 3.22 1.98
N ILE A 118 6.17 3.44 1.17
CA ILE A 118 4.78 3.53 1.62
C ILE A 118 3.94 2.59 0.76
N ILE A 119 2.85 2.13 1.35
CA ILE A 119 1.81 1.39 0.63
C ILE A 119 0.62 2.33 0.38
N TYR A 120 0.44 2.74 -0.88
CA TYR A 120 -0.68 3.58 -1.28
C TYR A 120 -1.86 2.72 -1.75
N ARG A 121 -2.89 2.59 -0.90
CA ARG A 121 -4.11 1.83 -1.17
C ARG A 121 -5.21 2.78 -1.67
N ILE A 122 -5.83 2.45 -2.79
CA ILE A 122 -6.98 3.17 -3.34
C ILE A 122 -8.18 2.21 -3.37
N PRO A 123 -9.21 2.44 -2.53
CA PRO A 123 -10.34 1.53 -2.42
C PRO A 123 -11.21 1.55 -3.68
N ALA A 124 -12.07 0.55 -3.81
CA ALA A 124 -13.16 0.57 -4.78
C ALA A 124 -14.06 1.79 -4.56
N LEU A 125 -14.68 2.29 -5.63
CA LEU A 125 -15.76 3.26 -5.48
C LEU A 125 -16.96 2.52 -4.88
N THR A 126 -17.31 2.85 -3.64
CA THR A 126 -18.59 2.46 -3.06
C THR A 126 -19.68 3.23 -3.79
N SER A 127 -20.49 2.54 -4.60
CA SER A 127 -21.75 3.05 -5.17
C SER A 127 -22.80 3.22 -4.08
#